data_AF-A0A1F7XA11-F1
#
_entry.id   AF-A0A1F7XA11-F1
#
_cell.length_a   1.000
_cell.length_b   1.000
_cell.length_c   1.000
_cell.angle_alpha   90.00
_cell.angle_beta   90.00
_cell.angle_gamma   90.00
#
_symmetry.space_group_name_H-M   'P 1'
#
loop_
_entity.id
_entity.type
_entity.pdbx_description
1 polymer ?
#
loop_
_entity_poly.entity_id
_entity_poly.type
_entity_poly.pdbx_seq_one_letter_code
_entity_poly.pdbx_strand_id
1 'polypeptide(L)'
;MLNYLDELKFSNTHSENRIEKAYSLLGENLVNKIIGFVFFLLGANREQIAKNIDIPLGTFLSFLTRIDKIGIFAFGDRRSSTSLQVKQSTLPKLDILLQEEENNFIIMLNDDESIRFPKRNSLQCKIILLTFLDNGLLSLKEVSQALNFSTVHTRQLCTKLHNQDAFSLIDKRKGQLIDYAYTPDIKAEMIKQFTVNVVTGGSLSSKDISKQLNDKHDLRLSDRSVRFHMNKLGLHKIAKSLSIEIENLKKTQKISDQ
;
A
#
# COMPACT_ATOMS: atom_id res chain seq x y z
N MET A 1 37.15 22.11 0.81
CA MET A 1 38.29 21.42 1.45
C MET A 1 39.18 20.95 0.32
N LEU A 2 40.43 21.41 0.23
CA LEU A 2 41.37 20.84 -0.74
C LEU A 2 41.69 19.40 -0.29
N ASN A 3 41.53 18.43 -1.17
CA ASN A 3 41.75 17.00 -0.86
C ASN A 3 43.24 16.61 -0.92
N TYR A 4 44.14 17.59 -0.91
CA TYR A 4 45.60 17.39 -0.89
C TYR A 4 46.27 18.47 -0.02
N LEU A 5 47.38 18.10 0.62
CA LEU A 5 48.22 19.03 1.36
C LEU A 5 48.96 19.93 0.37
N ASP A 6 48.93 21.25 0.56
CA ASP A 6 49.57 22.24 -0.31
C ASP A 6 51.11 22.08 -0.44
N GLU A 7 51.73 21.19 0.35
CA GLU A 7 53.19 20.94 0.38
C GLU A 7 53.61 19.51 -0.05
N LEU A 8 52.87 18.87 -0.96
CA LEU A 8 53.33 17.59 -1.51
C LEU A 8 54.58 17.78 -2.38
N LYS A 9 55.73 17.28 -1.91
CA LYS A 9 56.97 17.20 -2.70
C LYS A 9 57.00 15.89 -3.48
N PHE A 10 57.01 15.98 -4.80
CA PHE A 10 57.12 14.83 -5.70
C PHE A 10 58.57 14.61 -6.11
N SER A 11 59.04 13.37 -5.99
CA SER A 11 60.33 12.93 -6.55
C SER A 11 60.09 12.27 -7.90
N ASN A 12 60.71 12.79 -8.96
CA ASN A 12 60.56 12.26 -10.32
C ASN A 12 60.99 10.78 -10.39
N THR A 13 62.13 10.43 -9.79
CA THR A 13 62.66 9.07 -9.82
C THR A 13 61.75 8.07 -9.10
N HIS A 14 61.15 8.45 -7.98
CA HIS A 14 60.16 7.59 -7.31
C HIS A 14 58.82 7.54 -8.03
N SER A 15 58.42 8.64 -8.68
CA SER A 15 57.19 8.71 -9.47
C SER A 15 57.27 7.77 -10.67
N GLU A 16 58.33 7.87 -11.47
CA GLU A 16 58.57 7.04 -12.65
C GLU A 16 58.57 5.55 -12.29
N ASN A 17 59.39 5.14 -11.31
CA ASN A 17 59.47 3.74 -10.86
C ASN A 17 58.11 3.19 -10.38
N ARG A 18 57.28 4.02 -9.73
CA ARG A 18 55.95 3.60 -9.25
C ARG A 18 54.94 3.51 -10.38
N ILE A 19 55.00 4.43 -11.35
CA ILE A 19 54.13 4.44 -12.52
C ILE A 19 54.46 3.25 -13.43
N GLU A 20 55.74 2.97 -13.68
CA GLU A 20 56.15 1.78 -14.45
C GLU A 20 55.67 0.48 -13.80
N LYS A 21 55.81 0.39 -12.46
CA LYS A 21 55.26 -0.74 -11.70
C LYS A 21 53.73 -0.82 -11.79
N ALA A 22 53.04 0.31 -11.82
CA ALA A 22 51.59 0.34 -12.00
C ALA A 22 51.19 -0.10 -13.42
N TYR A 23 51.93 0.32 -14.45
CA TYR A 23 51.71 -0.10 -15.84
C TYR A 23 51.85 -1.61 -16.00
N SER A 24 52.86 -2.23 -15.40
CA SER A 24 53.03 -3.69 -15.48
C SER A 24 51.93 -4.48 -14.76
N LEU A 25 51.35 -3.92 -13.69
CA LEU A 25 50.31 -4.59 -12.90
C LEU A 25 48.88 -4.36 -13.42
N LEU A 26 48.57 -3.14 -13.86
CA LEU A 26 47.20 -2.70 -14.14
C LEU A 26 46.95 -2.41 -15.63
N GLY A 27 48.02 -2.33 -16.42
CA GLY A 27 47.97 -1.94 -17.83
C GLY A 27 47.99 -0.42 -18.01
N GLU A 28 48.74 0.01 -19.01
CA GLU A 28 48.99 1.42 -19.33
C GLU A 28 47.70 2.25 -19.51
N ASN A 29 46.73 1.71 -20.25
CA ASN A 29 45.47 2.40 -20.53
C ASN A 29 44.66 2.71 -19.26
N LEU A 30 44.60 1.75 -18.32
CA LEU A 30 43.88 1.92 -17.06
C LEU A 30 44.59 2.95 -16.17
N VAL A 31 45.91 2.86 -16.06
CA VAL A 31 46.71 3.80 -15.26
C VAL A 31 46.61 5.22 -15.81
N ASN A 32 46.69 5.41 -17.13
CA ASN A 32 46.55 6.73 -17.76
C ASN A 32 45.17 7.33 -17.51
N LYS A 33 44.10 6.53 -17.55
CA LYS A 33 42.75 6.98 -17.17
C LYS A 33 42.67 7.39 -15.70
N ILE A 34 43.29 6.62 -14.79
CA ILE A 34 43.32 6.93 -13.35
C ILE A 34 44.05 8.26 -13.12
N ILE A 35 45.26 8.41 -13.65
CA ILE A 35 46.06 9.64 -13.51
C ILE A 35 45.31 10.83 -14.11
N GLY A 36 44.76 10.68 -15.32
CA GLY A 36 44.00 11.73 -15.98
C GLY A 36 42.76 12.15 -15.21
N PHE A 37 42.02 11.19 -14.63
CA PHE A 37 40.86 11.49 -13.80
C PHE A 37 41.25 12.20 -12.49
N VAL A 38 42.33 11.77 -11.84
CA VAL A 38 42.85 12.44 -10.64
C VAL A 38 43.22 13.89 -10.95
N PHE A 39 43.96 14.16 -12.03
CA PHE A 39 44.29 15.53 -12.43
C PHE A 39 43.04 16.36 -12.75
N PHE A 40 42.03 15.75 -13.37
CA PHE A 40 40.75 16.43 -13.60
C PHE A 40 40.06 16.82 -12.30
N LEU A 41 40.01 15.93 -11.30
CA LEU A 41 39.45 16.21 -9.97
C LEU A 41 40.25 17.29 -9.22
N LEU A 42 41.56 17.37 -9.45
CA LEU A 42 42.43 18.41 -8.90
C LEU A 42 42.32 19.75 -9.67
N GLY A 43 41.47 19.83 -10.69
CA GLY A 43 41.19 21.06 -11.42
C GLY A 43 42.16 21.38 -12.57
N ALA A 44 43.00 20.44 -12.99
CA ALA A 44 43.91 20.66 -14.10
C ALA A 44 43.16 20.77 -15.45
N ASN A 45 43.77 21.49 -16.41
CA ASN A 45 43.16 21.73 -17.71
C ASN A 45 43.03 20.42 -18.52
N ARG A 46 41.84 20.18 -19.09
CA ARG A 46 41.49 18.94 -19.81
C ARG A 46 42.39 18.64 -21.01
N GLU A 47 42.85 19.67 -21.73
CA GLU A 47 43.74 19.53 -22.90
C GLU A 47 45.16 19.17 -22.46
N GLN A 48 45.65 19.79 -21.40
CA GLN A 48 46.96 19.49 -20.82
C GLN A 48 47.01 18.08 -20.24
N ILE A 49 45.93 17.64 -19.57
CA ILE A 49 45.80 16.27 -19.09
C ILE A 49 45.88 15.28 -20.27
N ALA A 50 45.04 15.47 -21.28
CA ALA A 50 44.97 14.58 -22.44
C ALA A 50 46.32 14.45 -23.15
N LYS A 51 47.05 15.56 -23.30
CA LYS A 51 48.40 15.59 -23.86
C LYS A 51 49.42 14.86 -22.97
N ASN A 52 49.35 15.03 -21.65
CA ASN A 52 50.30 14.42 -20.71
C ASN A 52 50.14 12.91 -20.57
N ILE A 53 48.93 12.37 -20.75
CA ILE A 53 48.65 10.93 -20.65
C ILE A 53 48.60 10.23 -22.03
N ASP A 54 48.96 10.95 -23.10
CA ASP A 54 48.95 10.50 -24.50
C ASP A 54 47.61 9.89 -24.95
N ILE A 55 46.49 10.56 -24.63
CA ILE A 55 45.14 10.15 -25.05
C ILE A 55 44.49 11.29 -25.86
N PRO A 56 43.81 11.01 -26.99
CA PRO A 56 43.06 12.03 -27.71
C PRO A 56 42.02 12.72 -26.83
N LEU A 57 41.93 14.05 -26.91
CA LEU A 57 41.01 14.84 -26.08
C LEU A 57 39.56 14.33 -26.14
N GLY A 58 39.06 14.00 -27.34
CA GLY A 58 37.70 13.46 -27.50
C GLY A 58 37.48 12.13 -26.75
N THR A 59 38.50 11.27 -26.71
CA THR A 59 38.48 10.01 -25.94
C THR A 59 38.44 10.28 -24.44
N PHE A 60 39.23 11.26 -23.98
CA PHE A 60 39.25 11.66 -22.57
C PHE A 60 37.92 12.27 -22.12
N LEU A 61 37.32 13.16 -22.91
CA LEU A 61 35.99 13.74 -22.64
C LEU A 61 34.89 12.67 -22.63
N SER A 62 34.94 11.72 -23.56
CA SER A 62 34.02 10.59 -23.61
C SER A 62 34.15 9.69 -22.38
N PHE A 63 35.37 9.57 -21.83
CA PHE A 63 35.63 8.86 -20.60
C PHE A 63 35.09 9.61 -19.37
N LEU A 64 35.30 10.92 -19.25
CA LEU A 64 34.72 11.72 -18.16
C LEU A 64 33.19 11.65 -18.15
N THR A 65 32.56 11.83 -19.31
CA THR A 65 31.09 11.68 -19.47
C THR A 65 30.60 10.29 -19.05
N ARG A 66 31.42 9.27 -19.25
CA ARG A 66 31.09 7.89 -18.86
C ARG A 66 31.24 7.68 -17.36
N ILE A 67 32.31 8.22 -16.76
CA ILE A 67 32.49 8.22 -15.29
C ILE A 67 31.28 8.86 -14.60
N ASP A 68 30.79 9.99 -15.10
CA ASP A 68 29.65 10.67 -14.48
C ASP A 68 28.37 9.82 -14.52
N LYS A 69 28.25 8.91 -15.51
CA LYS A 69 27.07 8.05 -15.69
C LYS A 69 27.16 6.72 -14.95
N ILE A 70 28.33 6.07 -14.94
CA ILE A 70 28.49 4.70 -14.45
C ILE A 70 29.60 4.56 -13.39
N GLY A 71 30.17 5.66 -12.92
CA GLY A 71 31.18 5.69 -11.86
C GLY A 71 32.43 4.87 -12.18
N ILE A 72 32.89 4.10 -11.19
CA ILE A 72 34.13 3.30 -11.25
C ILE A 72 34.15 2.29 -12.41
N PHE A 73 32.99 1.87 -12.92
CA PHE A 73 32.90 0.93 -14.04
C PHE A 73 33.38 1.54 -15.37
N ALA A 74 33.47 2.87 -15.46
CA ALA A 74 33.99 3.55 -16.65
C ALA A 74 35.50 3.29 -16.89
N PHE A 75 36.23 2.85 -15.86
CA PHE A 75 37.63 2.46 -15.98
C PHE A 75 37.84 1.09 -16.63
N GLY A 76 36.81 0.23 -16.60
CA GLY A 76 36.87 -1.11 -17.19
C GLY A 76 36.75 -1.14 -18.71
N ASP A 77 37.36 -2.14 -19.34
CA ASP A 77 37.12 -2.45 -20.76
C ASP A 77 35.80 -3.22 -20.91
N ARG A 78 34.86 -2.70 -21.70
CA ARG A 78 33.55 -3.33 -21.97
C ARG A 78 33.67 -4.59 -22.84
N ARG A 79 34.82 -4.80 -23.50
CA ARG A 79 35.07 -5.94 -24.39
C ARG A 79 35.65 -7.16 -23.66
N SER A 80 36.07 -6.99 -22.41
CA SER A 80 36.59 -8.04 -21.55
C SER A 80 35.52 -8.47 -20.55
N SER A 81 35.18 -9.75 -20.52
CA SER A 81 34.29 -10.35 -19.49
C SER A 81 34.90 -10.30 -18.08
N THR A 82 36.13 -9.82 -17.95
CA THR A 82 36.90 -9.66 -16.71
C THR A 82 36.98 -8.20 -16.26
N SER A 83 36.09 -7.33 -16.74
CA SER A 83 36.04 -5.92 -16.31
C SER A 83 35.83 -5.83 -14.80
N LEU A 84 36.68 -5.06 -14.12
CA LEU A 84 36.70 -4.74 -12.69
C LEU A 84 35.38 -5.07 -11.99
N GLN A 85 35.25 -6.32 -11.50
CA GLN A 85 34.18 -6.71 -10.58
C GLN A 85 34.53 -6.15 -9.20
N VAL A 86 34.60 -4.82 -9.08
CA VAL A 86 34.26 -4.23 -7.80
C VAL A 86 32.78 -4.53 -7.69
N LYS A 87 32.42 -5.52 -6.86
CA LYS A 87 31.04 -5.72 -6.43
C LYS A 87 30.53 -4.32 -6.15
N GLN A 88 29.60 -3.81 -6.96
CA GLN A 88 28.70 -2.79 -6.45
C GLN A 88 28.32 -3.34 -5.08
N SER A 89 28.52 -2.56 -4.03
CA SER A 89 27.66 -2.73 -2.88
C SER A 89 26.26 -2.40 -3.41
N THR A 90 25.65 -3.35 -4.12
CA THR A 90 24.26 -3.64 -3.95
C THR A 90 24.18 -3.80 -2.44
N LEU A 91 23.77 -2.73 -1.75
CA LEU A 91 23.09 -2.93 -0.48
C LEU A 91 22.22 -4.17 -0.71
N PRO A 92 22.36 -5.23 0.10
CA PRO A 92 21.61 -6.45 -0.10
C PRO A 92 20.17 -6.02 -0.36
N LYS A 93 19.64 -6.42 -1.52
CA LYS A 93 18.27 -6.07 -1.89
C LYS A 93 17.43 -6.58 -0.72
N LEU A 94 16.80 -5.65 0.00
CA LEU A 94 16.03 -5.98 1.19
C LEU A 94 14.87 -6.85 0.71
N ASP A 95 14.99 -8.16 0.91
CA ASP A 95 13.97 -9.12 0.49
C ASP A 95 12.93 -9.17 1.60
N ILE A 96 11.77 -8.60 1.31
CA ILE A 96 10.65 -8.52 2.25
C ILE A 96 9.57 -9.49 1.80
N LEU A 97 9.19 -10.38 2.70
CA LEU A 97 8.14 -11.37 2.45
C LEU A 97 7.08 -11.29 3.56
N LEU A 98 5.82 -11.24 3.14
CA LEU A 98 4.68 -11.37 4.06
C LEU A 98 4.27 -12.84 4.15
N GLN A 99 4.38 -13.41 5.35
CA GLN A 99 3.91 -14.75 5.68
C GLN A 99 2.70 -14.68 6.63
N GLU A 100 1.81 -15.64 6.46
CA GLU A 100 0.59 -15.77 7.23
C GLU A 100 0.56 -17.12 7.95
N GLU A 101 0.56 -17.09 9.29
CA GLU A 101 0.35 -18.26 10.15
C GLU A 101 -1.04 -18.23 10.78
N GLU A 102 -1.47 -19.26 11.52
CA GLU A 102 -2.82 -19.30 12.12
C GLU A 102 -3.18 -18.03 12.92
N ASN A 103 -2.29 -17.61 13.83
CA ASN A 103 -2.57 -16.51 14.78
C ASN A 103 -1.78 -15.23 14.53
N ASN A 104 -0.77 -15.26 13.65
CA ASN A 104 0.15 -14.14 13.45
C ASN A 104 0.37 -13.84 11.96
N PHE A 105 0.67 -12.57 11.68
CA PHE A 105 1.40 -12.20 10.47
C PHE A 105 2.88 -12.07 10.80
N ILE A 106 3.71 -12.44 9.84
CA ILE A 106 5.18 -12.33 9.92
C ILE A 106 5.64 -11.57 8.68
N ILE A 107 6.35 -10.47 8.88
CA ILE A 107 7.09 -9.80 7.82
C ILE A 107 8.55 -10.19 7.99
N MET A 108 9.07 -10.99 7.07
CA MET A 108 10.49 -11.33 7.00
C MET A 108 11.26 -10.16 6.39
N LEU A 109 12.38 -9.81 7.00
CA LEU A 109 13.34 -8.81 6.55
C LEU A 109 14.66 -9.56 6.28
N ASN A 110 14.85 -10.00 5.03
CA ASN A 110 15.86 -11.00 4.68
C ASN A 110 15.62 -12.34 5.42
N ASP A 111 16.67 -13.18 5.53
CA ASP A 111 16.54 -14.54 6.07
C ASP A 111 16.49 -14.61 7.61
N ASP A 112 17.03 -13.62 8.33
CA ASP A 112 17.29 -13.73 9.78
C ASP A 112 16.41 -12.83 10.67
N GLU A 113 15.82 -11.77 10.13
CA GLU A 113 15.04 -10.80 10.90
C GLU A 113 13.55 -10.87 10.55
N SER A 114 12.67 -10.73 11.54
CA SER A 114 11.23 -10.73 11.30
C SER A 114 10.45 -9.85 12.26
N ILE A 115 9.36 -9.28 11.75
CA ILE A 115 8.37 -8.54 12.53
C ILE A 115 7.12 -9.40 12.63
N ARG A 116 6.85 -9.92 13.83
CA ARG A 116 5.68 -10.76 14.12
C ARG A 116 4.62 -9.98 14.89
N PHE A 117 3.37 -10.08 14.46
CA PHE A 117 2.25 -9.42 15.14
C PHE A 117 0.95 -10.24 15.04
N PRO A 118 0.10 -10.18 16.09
CA PRO A 118 -1.09 -11.03 16.19
C PRO A 118 -2.24 -10.53 15.30
N LYS A 119 -2.88 -11.47 14.59
CA LYS A 119 -4.05 -11.19 13.72
C LYS A 119 -5.26 -10.66 14.48
N ARG A 120 -5.37 -10.99 15.77
CA ARG A 120 -6.48 -10.58 16.64
C ARG A 120 -6.61 -9.05 16.72
N ASN A 121 -5.51 -8.31 16.61
CA ASN A 121 -5.54 -6.86 16.62
C ASN A 121 -5.67 -6.32 15.19
N SER A 122 -6.91 -6.21 14.71
CA SER A 122 -7.20 -5.72 13.36
C SER A 122 -6.64 -4.31 13.09
N LEU A 123 -6.59 -3.44 14.10
CA LEU A 123 -6.06 -2.09 13.94
C LEU A 123 -4.53 -2.13 13.75
N GLN A 124 -3.83 -2.89 14.59
CA GLN A 124 -2.38 -3.10 14.45
C GLN A 124 -2.02 -3.72 13.09
N CYS A 125 -2.79 -4.72 12.64
CA CYS A 125 -2.57 -5.33 11.32
C CYS A 125 -2.69 -4.31 10.20
N LYS A 126 -3.72 -3.47 10.22
CA LYS A 126 -3.90 -2.40 9.22
C LYS A 126 -2.75 -1.41 9.27
N ILE A 127 -2.37 -0.94 10.45
CA ILE A 127 -1.29 0.06 10.59
C ILE A 127 0.01 -0.49 10.02
N ILE A 128 0.45 -1.67 10.45
CA ILE A 128 1.73 -2.25 10.02
C ILE A 128 1.70 -2.52 8.51
N LEU A 129 0.71 -3.26 8.01
CA LEU A 129 0.68 -3.67 6.59
C LEU A 129 0.50 -2.48 5.64
N LEU A 130 -0.31 -1.48 6.00
CA LEU A 130 -0.48 -0.28 5.18
C LEU A 130 0.77 0.60 5.21
N THR A 131 1.51 0.65 6.33
CA THR A 131 2.79 1.38 6.39
C THR A 131 3.83 0.75 5.46
N PHE A 132 3.92 -0.57 5.44
CA PHE A 132 4.81 -1.28 4.50
C PHE A 132 4.38 -1.08 3.04
N LEU A 133 3.08 -1.06 2.76
CA LEU A 133 2.55 -0.72 1.44
C LEU A 133 2.92 0.70 1.01
N ASP A 134 2.74 1.67 1.90
CA ASP A 134 2.99 3.10 1.62
C ASP A 134 4.47 3.37 1.30
N ASN A 135 5.37 2.61 1.92
CA ASN A 135 6.82 2.67 1.69
C ASN A 135 7.29 1.78 0.52
N GLY A 136 6.38 1.14 -0.22
CA GLY A 136 6.73 0.28 -1.36
C GLY A 136 7.42 -1.04 -0.99
N LEU A 137 7.35 -1.44 0.29
CA LEU A 137 7.97 -2.66 0.83
C LEU A 137 7.10 -3.91 0.62
N LEU A 138 5.78 -3.73 0.52
CA LEU A 138 4.82 -4.79 0.19
C LEU A 138 3.93 -4.36 -0.97
N SER A 139 3.47 -5.33 -1.77
CA SER A 139 2.56 -5.04 -2.88
C SER A 139 1.13 -4.80 -2.40
N LEU A 140 0.38 -4.01 -3.16
CA LEU A 140 -1.05 -3.79 -2.91
C LEU A 140 -1.85 -5.11 -2.90
N LYS A 141 -1.44 -6.08 -3.72
CA LYS A 141 -2.10 -7.38 -3.83
C LYS A 141 -1.93 -8.18 -2.54
N GLU A 142 -0.70 -8.34 -2.07
CA GLU A 142 -0.39 -9.07 -0.82
C GLU A 142 -1.12 -8.47 0.37
N VAL A 143 -1.06 -7.14 0.53
CA VAL A 143 -1.71 -6.46 1.65
C VAL A 143 -3.24 -6.55 1.56
N SER A 144 -3.83 -6.47 0.36
CA SER A 144 -5.27 -6.64 0.18
C SER A 144 -5.75 -8.05 0.54
N GLN A 145 -4.96 -9.07 0.19
CA GLN A 145 -5.25 -10.47 0.51
C GLN A 145 -5.13 -10.70 2.02
N ALA A 146 -4.04 -10.27 2.65
CA ALA A 146 -3.82 -10.42 4.09
C ALA A 146 -4.90 -9.72 4.94
N LEU A 147 -5.38 -8.53 4.51
CA LEU A 147 -6.45 -7.80 5.20
C LEU A 147 -7.87 -8.27 4.81
N ASN A 148 -8.01 -9.20 3.85
CA ASN A 148 -9.29 -9.61 3.27
C ASN A 148 -10.13 -8.43 2.75
N PHE A 149 -9.48 -7.47 2.08
CA PHE A 149 -10.11 -6.28 1.50
C PHE A 149 -9.93 -6.23 -0.02
N SER A 150 -10.75 -5.43 -0.70
CA SER A 150 -10.52 -5.13 -2.11
C SER A 150 -9.31 -4.20 -2.25
N THR A 151 -8.57 -4.32 -3.36
CA THR A 151 -7.42 -3.45 -3.67
C THR A 151 -7.78 -1.96 -3.65
N VAL A 152 -9.00 -1.61 -4.10
CA VAL A 152 -9.54 -0.25 -4.04
C VAL A 152 -9.68 0.23 -2.60
N HIS A 153 -10.28 -0.59 -1.72
CA HIS A 153 -10.46 -0.25 -0.33
C HIS A 153 -9.11 -0.14 0.40
N THR A 154 -8.18 -1.06 0.14
CA THR A 154 -6.82 -1.02 0.70
C THR A 154 -6.09 0.25 0.30
N ARG A 155 -6.16 0.67 -0.97
CA ARG A 155 -5.55 1.93 -1.43
C ARG A 155 -6.15 3.15 -0.73
N GLN A 156 -7.47 3.18 -0.56
CA GLN A 156 -8.15 4.25 0.19
C GLN A 156 -7.70 4.31 1.65
N LEU A 157 -7.57 3.15 2.31
CA LEU A 157 -7.08 3.08 3.68
C LEU A 157 -5.62 3.52 3.80
N CYS A 158 -4.75 3.13 2.86
CA CYS A 158 -3.36 3.59 2.79
C CYS A 158 -3.28 5.12 2.68
N THR A 159 -4.07 5.69 1.76
CA THR A 159 -4.15 7.15 1.57
C THR A 159 -4.68 7.85 2.83
N LYS A 160 -5.65 7.25 3.53
CA LYS A 160 -6.17 7.79 4.79
C LYS A 160 -5.13 7.75 5.90
N LEU A 161 -4.43 6.63 6.06
CA LEU A 161 -3.35 6.49 7.05
C LEU A 161 -2.27 7.54 6.83
N HIS A 162 -1.81 7.72 5.58
CA HIS A 162 -0.79 8.71 5.24
C HIS A 162 -1.20 10.15 5.57
N ASN A 163 -2.46 10.51 5.28
CA ASN A 163 -2.92 11.90 5.41
C ASN A 163 -3.54 12.24 6.77
N GLN A 164 -4.07 11.25 7.49
CA GLN A 164 -4.91 11.45 8.69
C GLN A 164 -4.46 10.59 9.89
N ASP A 165 -3.30 9.92 9.76
CA ASP A 165 -2.69 9.09 10.79
C ASP A 165 -3.55 7.88 11.22
N ALA A 166 -3.03 7.05 12.14
CA ALA A 166 -3.59 5.79 12.59
C ALA A 166 -5.03 5.91 13.14
N PHE A 167 -5.38 7.04 13.74
CA PHE A 167 -6.73 7.31 14.26
C PHE A 167 -7.81 7.24 13.17
N SER A 168 -7.44 7.50 11.91
CA SER A 168 -8.36 7.41 10.77
C SER A 168 -8.83 5.99 10.46
N LEU A 169 -8.09 4.97 10.91
CA LEU A 169 -8.36 3.55 10.71
C LEU A 169 -9.22 2.92 11.81
N ILE A 170 -9.45 3.65 12.91
CA ILE A 170 -10.30 3.20 14.01
C ILE A 170 -11.74 3.09 13.49
N ASP A 171 -12.37 1.94 13.77
CA ASP A 171 -13.75 1.72 13.39
C ASP A 171 -14.68 2.64 14.20
N LYS A 172 -15.17 3.70 13.54
CA LYS A 172 -16.12 4.66 14.10
C LYS A 172 -17.55 4.10 14.22
N ARG A 173 -17.80 2.87 13.76
CA ARG A 173 -19.11 2.20 13.85
C ARG A 173 -19.45 1.69 15.25
N LYS A 174 -18.62 1.94 16.29
CA LYS A 174 -19.05 1.71 17.69
C LYS A 174 -20.36 2.44 18.03
N GLY A 175 -20.70 3.52 17.33
CA GLY A 175 -22.01 4.20 17.45
C GLY A 175 -23.20 3.48 16.79
N GLN A 176 -22.98 2.34 16.14
CA GLN A 176 -23.97 1.63 15.32
C GLN A 176 -24.33 0.24 15.90
N LEU A 177 -24.15 0.06 17.21
CA LEU A 177 -24.60 -1.13 17.93
C LEU A 177 -26.03 -1.00 18.48
N ILE A 178 -26.56 0.23 18.53
CA ILE A 178 -27.93 0.49 18.94
C ILE A 178 -28.64 1.07 17.71
N ASP A 179 -29.69 0.38 17.28
CA ASP A 179 -30.68 0.88 16.33
C ASP A 179 -31.41 2.10 16.96
N TYR A 180 -30.73 3.21 17.22
CA TYR A 180 -31.31 4.36 17.94
C TYR A 180 -32.55 4.93 17.23
N ALA A 181 -32.66 4.74 15.91
CA ALA A 181 -33.84 5.10 15.11
C ALA A 181 -34.86 3.96 14.93
N TYR A 182 -34.51 2.71 15.26
CA TYR A 182 -35.40 1.54 15.17
C TYR A 182 -35.44 0.81 16.52
N THR A 183 -35.98 1.53 17.50
CA THR A 183 -36.30 0.98 18.82
C THR A 183 -37.29 -0.19 18.69
N PRO A 184 -37.41 -1.05 19.71
CA PRO A 184 -38.44 -2.09 19.74
C PRO A 184 -39.84 -1.56 19.43
N ASP A 185 -40.18 -0.36 19.91
CA ASP A 185 -41.48 0.28 19.68
C ASP A 185 -41.70 0.61 18.20
N ILE A 186 -40.68 1.19 17.54
CA ILE A 186 -40.74 1.51 16.10
C ILE A 186 -40.85 0.22 15.27
N LYS A 187 -40.17 -0.85 15.70
CA LYS A 187 -40.30 -2.18 15.06
C LYS A 187 -41.70 -2.75 15.23
N ALA A 188 -42.30 -2.63 16.41
CA ALA A 188 -43.67 -3.06 16.66
C ALA A 188 -44.68 -2.29 15.79
N GLU A 189 -44.52 -0.98 15.68
CA GLU A 189 -45.39 -0.14 14.84
C GLU A 189 -45.22 -0.45 13.35
N MET A 190 -43.99 -0.75 12.90
CA MET A 190 -43.74 -1.23 11.55
C MET A 190 -44.45 -2.57 11.27
N ILE A 191 -44.42 -3.53 12.21
CA ILE A 191 -45.16 -4.79 12.09
C ILE A 191 -46.67 -4.53 12.01
N LYS A 192 -47.18 -3.65 12.88
CA LYS A 192 -48.60 -3.27 12.90
C LYS A 192 -49.04 -2.66 11.57
N GLN A 193 -48.29 -1.69 11.05
CA GLN A 193 -48.63 -1.04 9.78
C GLN A 193 -48.55 -2.02 8.59
N PHE A 194 -47.56 -2.93 8.60
CA PHE A 194 -47.49 -4.01 7.62
C PHE A 194 -48.74 -4.91 7.66
N THR A 195 -49.14 -5.36 8.85
CA THR A 195 -50.32 -6.20 9.05
C THR A 195 -51.60 -5.49 8.62
N VAL A 196 -51.77 -4.20 8.96
CA VAL A 196 -52.91 -3.39 8.50
C VAL A 196 -52.98 -3.36 6.97
N ASN A 197 -51.85 -3.16 6.28
CA ASN A 197 -51.82 -3.16 4.83
C ASN A 197 -52.17 -4.55 4.26
N VAL A 198 -51.72 -5.64 4.88
CA VAL A 198 -52.14 -7.00 4.47
C VAL A 198 -53.66 -7.18 4.61
N VAL A 199 -54.25 -6.77 5.74
CA VAL A 199 -55.70 -6.91 6.02
C VAL A 199 -56.55 -6.09 5.05
N THR A 200 -56.08 -4.89 4.70
CA THR A 200 -56.82 -3.91 3.90
C THR A 200 -56.52 -3.98 2.39
N GLY A 201 -55.60 -4.84 1.96
CA GLY A 201 -55.13 -4.90 0.58
C GLY A 201 -54.26 -3.70 0.18
N GLY A 202 -53.69 -2.98 1.15
CA GLY A 202 -52.79 -1.86 0.93
C GLY A 202 -51.40 -2.29 0.45
N SER A 203 -50.61 -1.31 0.00
CA SER A 203 -49.24 -1.57 -0.49
C SER A 203 -48.31 -2.06 0.62
N LEU A 204 -47.53 -3.09 0.33
CA LEU A 204 -46.48 -3.63 1.21
C LEU A 204 -45.09 -3.09 0.86
N SER A 205 -45.00 -2.10 -0.02
CA SER A 205 -43.72 -1.55 -0.43
C SER A 205 -43.03 -0.84 0.74
N SER A 206 -41.70 -0.94 0.80
CA SER A 206 -40.93 -0.28 1.85
C SER A 206 -41.08 1.25 1.81
N LYS A 207 -41.36 1.81 0.63
CA LYS A 207 -41.60 3.25 0.44
C LYS A 207 -42.93 3.68 1.05
N ASP A 208 -43.99 2.92 0.81
CA ASP A 208 -45.33 3.27 1.30
C ASP A 208 -45.42 3.08 2.82
N ILE A 209 -44.82 2.01 3.35
CA ILE A 209 -44.75 1.78 4.80
C ILE A 209 -43.89 2.86 5.47
N SER A 210 -42.76 3.25 4.88
CA SER A 210 -41.93 4.34 5.43
C SER A 210 -42.71 5.65 5.49
N LYS A 211 -43.45 5.97 4.41
CA LYS A 211 -44.31 7.16 4.37
C LYS A 211 -45.38 7.11 5.47
N GLN A 212 -46.11 6.00 5.58
CA GLN A 212 -47.18 5.83 6.59
C GLN A 212 -46.67 5.94 8.02
N LEU A 213 -45.47 5.41 8.30
CA LEU A 213 -44.85 5.50 9.63
C LEU A 213 -44.40 6.92 9.94
N ASN A 214 -43.79 7.61 8.97
CA ASN A 214 -43.35 8.99 9.13
C ASN A 214 -44.54 9.94 9.33
N ASP A 215 -45.61 9.76 8.54
CA ASP A 215 -46.83 10.58 8.61
C ASP A 215 -47.57 10.43 9.95
N LYS A 216 -47.51 9.25 10.58
CA LYS A 216 -48.24 8.95 11.84
C LYS A 216 -47.46 9.28 13.11
N HIS A 217 -46.13 9.24 13.07
CA HIS A 217 -45.29 9.25 14.28
C HIS A 217 -44.20 10.34 14.27
N ASP A 218 -44.26 11.30 13.34
CA ASP A 218 -43.26 12.36 13.14
C ASP A 218 -41.82 11.82 13.10
N LEU A 219 -41.66 10.68 12.42
CA LEU A 219 -40.37 10.01 12.26
C LEU A 219 -39.71 10.39 10.93
N ARG A 220 -38.39 10.20 10.87
CA ARG A 220 -37.59 10.31 9.63
C ARG A 220 -36.97 8.96 9.28
N LEU A 221 -37.81 7.96 9.07
CA LEU A 221 -37.40 6.64 8.62
C LEU A 221 -37.15 6.66 7.10
N SER A 222 -36.10 5.97 6.66
CA SER A 222 -35.78 5.84 5.23
C SER A 222 -36.32 4.52 4.67
N ASP A 223 -36.78 4.55 3.42
CA ASP A 223 -37.28 3.37 2.69
C ASP A 223 -36.29 2.19 2.74
N ARG A 224 -34.98 2.48 2.67
CA ARG A 224 -33.91 1.48 2.68
C ARG A 224 -33.79 0.79 4.03
N SER A 225 -33.87 1.56 5.12
CA SER A 225 -33.81 1.02 6.48
C SER A 225 -35.07 0.24 6.83
N VAL A 226 -36.25 0.74 6.44
CA VAL A 226 -37.52 0.01 6.60
C VAL A 226 -37.44 -1.34 5.87
N ARG A 227 -36.98 -1.36 4.61
CA ARG A 227 -36.78 -2.59 3.85
C ARG A 227 -35.84 -3.57 4.57
N PHE A 228 -34.72 -3.08 5.09
CA PHE A 228 -33.77 -3.90 5.81
C PHE A 228 -34.40 -4.58 7.03
N HIS A 229 -35.13 -3.83 7.86
CA HIS A 229 -35.78 -4.38 9.04
C HIS A 229 -36.95 -5.32 8.69
N MET A 230 -37.77 -5.00 7.69
CA MET A 230 -38.83 -5.88 7.22
C MET A 230 -38.29 -7.23 6.72
N ASN A 231 -37.16 -7.20 6.00
CA ASN A 231 -36.49 -8.42 5.55
C ASN A 231 -35.89 -9.22 6.71
N LYS A 232 -35.25 -8.52 7.67
CA LYS A 232 -34.68 -9.14 8.87
C LYS A 232 -35.74 -9.81 9.74
N LEU A 233 -36.95 -9.23 9.82
CA LEU A 233 -38.11 -9.78 10.52
C LEU A 233 -38.89 -10.82 9.69
N GLY A 234 -38.56 -11.00 8.40
CA GLY A 234 -39.22 -11.96 7.53
C GLY A 234 -40.65 -11.60 7.12
N LEU A 235 -41.07 -10.33 7.24
CA LEU A 235 -42.48 -9.92 7.04
C LEU A 235 -43.02 -10.26 5.64
N HIS A 236 -42.21 -10.10 4.59
CA HIS A 236 -42.62 -10.47 3.23
C HIS A 236 -42.86 -11.97 3.05
N LYS A 237 -42.21 -12.83 3.84
CA LYS A 237 -42.38 -14.29 3.76
C LYS A 237 -43.73 -14.74 4.31
N ILE A 238 -44.29 -13.99 5.27
CA ILE A 238 -45.54 -14.33 5.96
C ILE A 238 -46.77 -13.60 5.38
N ALA A 239 -46.60 -12.69 4.42
CA ALA A 239 -47.70 -11.86 3.90
C ALA A 239 -48.90 -12.70 3.41
N LYS A 240 -48.63 -13.74 2.62
CA LYS A 240 -49.67 -14.62 2.04
C LYS A 240 -50.31 -15.54 3.07
N SER A 241 -49.53 -16.10 3.99
CA SER A 241 -50.08 -16.96 5.04
C SER A 241 -50.95 -16.14 6.00
N LEU A 242 -50.49 -14.93 6.37
CA LEU A 242 -51.23 -14.01 7.22
C LEU A 242 -52.57 -13.62 6.58
N SER A 243 -52.61 -13.29 5.29
CA SER A 243 -53.88 -12.96 4.62
C SER A 243 -54.86 -14.14 4.63
N ILE A 244 -54.38 -15.37 4.39
CA ILE A 244 -55.22 -16.59 4.41
C ILE A 244 -55.76 -16.86 5.83
N GLU A 245 -54.92 -16.74 6.85
CA GLU A 245 -55.31 -16.91 8.25
C GLU A 245 -56.39 -15.88 8.66
N ILE A 246 -56.22 -14.62 8.26
CA ILE A 246 -57.22 -13.57 8.53
C ILE A 246 -58.54 -13.87 7.83
N GLU A 247 -58.52 -14.31 6.57
CA GLU A 247 -59.74 -14.69 5.85
C GLU A 247 -60.46 -15.87 6.51
N ASN A 248 -59.71 -16.87 6.96
CA ASN A 248 -60.27 -18.03 7.66
C ASN A 248 -60.90 -17.64 9.00
N LEU A 249 -60.26 -16.73 9.76
CA LEU A 249 -60.81 -16.17 11.01
C LEU A 249 -62.10 -15.38 10.78
N LYS A 250 -62.15 -14.55 9.73
CA LYS A 250 -63.37 -13.81 9.35
C LYS A 250 -64.53 -14.75 8.99
N LYS A 251 -64.24 -15.91 8.38
CA LYS A 251 -65.25 -16.92 8.03
C LYS A 251 -65.75 -17.68 9.26
N THR A 252 -64.88 -18.00 10.21
CA THR A 252 -65.28 -18.72 11.44
C THR A 252 -66.11 -17.84 12.38
N GLN A 253 -65.83 -16.54 12.48
CA GLN A 253 -66.63 -15.61 13.29
C GLN A 253 -68.04 -15.38 12.73
N LYS A 254 -68.22 -15.39 11.40
CA LYS A 254 -69.56 -15.32 10.79
C LYS A 254 -70.45 -16.54 11.07
N ILE A 255 -69.85 -17.66 11.48
CA ILE A 255 -70.55 -18.92 11.78
C ILE A 255 -70.91 -18.99 13.29
N SER A 256 -70.22 -18.25 14.16
CA SER A 256 -70.52 -18.20 15.60
C SER A 256 -71.56 -17.14 16.00
N ASP A 257 -71.91 -16.23 15.08
CA ASP A 257 -72.91 -15.16 15.29
C ASP A 257 -74.28 -15.47 14.64
N GLN A 258 -74.55 -16.75 14.30
CA GLN A 258 -75.86 -17.26 13.86
C GLN A 258 -76.42 -18.25 14.88
#